data_AF-A0A6I5X8E8-F1
#
_entry.id   AF-A0A6I5X8E8-F1
#
_cell.length_a   1.000
_cell.length_b   1.000
_cell.length_c   1.000
_cell.angle_alpha   90.00
_cell.angle_beta   90.00
_cell.angle_gamma   90.00
#
_symmetry.space_group_name_H-M   'P 1'
#
loop_
_entity.id
_entity.type
_entity.pdbx_description
1 polymer ?
#
loop_
_entity_poly.entity_id
_entity_poly.type
_entity_poly.pdbx_seq_one_letter_code
_entity_poly.pdbx_strand_id
1 'polypeptide(L)'
;MSWHGIRTIAALELRQRVRTSRWPIVLAVWLVVIALVTFLAYYATNDPQLRSGQAMYDIVIFFVLGLAMLIVPSLTATSVNGDREHGVLATLQTTLLTAWDIALGKLLSAWVIALTFLATSLPFLAWAWFQGGISAGRIVLSLVVLVLVLGAVCAFGLMFSTLTARPVASAVLTYLTIGALVFGTTIGFGLSVFLVTQQESQQVYGLPDNWYELHQPPTPTPGTELTPQQQDQLKLATEPTTADCTHFTRQQPVSHTERIWWMLPLNPFVVVADAAPSEPRSAADPYAAGFTPMRWISAGVRLARKGPDSVVDECQFRVATGAVSAPADPLSTALKSPPVWPYGLGFLLLAGVGSVVVAGRRLRTPVRRLPNGTRIA
;
A
#
# COMPACT_ATOMS: atom_id res chain seq x y z
N MET A 1 -34.41 -3.47 -10.73
CA MET A 1 -33.12 -2.93 -11.21
C MET A 1 -33.09 -3.18 -12.70
N SER A 2 -32.90 -2.15 -13.50
CA SER A 2 -32.77 -2.31 -14.96
C SER A 2 -31.38 -1.85 -15.37
N TRP A 3 -30.62 -2.71 -16.05
CA TRP A 3 -29.29 -2.35 -16.59
C TRP A 3 -29.36 -1.09 -17.47
N HIS A 4 -30.46 -0.94 -18.21
CA HIS A 4 -30.77 0.24 -19.00
C HIS A 4 -30.87 1.52 -18.15
N GLY A 5 -31.52 1.47 -16.99
CA GLY A 5 -31.61 2.61 -16.07
C GLY A 5 -30.25 3.04 -15.53
N ILE A 6 -29.46 2.07 -15.03
CA ILE A 6 -28.10 2.29 -14.50
C ILE A 6 -27.21 2.96 -15.57
N ARG A 7 -27.19 2.41 -16.79
CA ARG A 7 -26.38 2.95 -17.89
C ARG A 7 -26.82 4.35 -18.29
N THR A 8 -28.13 4.61 -18.32
CA THR A 8 -28.67 5.92 -18.71
C THR A 8 -28.25 6.99 -17.72
N ILE A 9 -28.38 6.73 -16.42
CA ILE A 9 -27.95 7.66 -15.37
C ILE A 9 -26.43 7.89 -15.44
N ALA A 10 -25.64 6.82 -15.56
CA ALA A 10 -24.19 6.95 -15.64
C ALA A 10 -23.76 7.78 -16.86
N ALA A 11 -24.37 7.55 -18.02
CA ALA A 11 -24.07 8.30 -19.24
C ALA A 11 -24.46 9.79 -19.14
N LEU A 12 -25.59 10.10 -18.51
CA LEU A 12 -26.02 11.49 -18.27
C LEU A 12 -25.03 12.22 -17.36
N GLU A 13 -24.67 11.61 -16.23
CA GLU A 13 -23.72 12.16 -15.26
C GLU A 13 -22.35 12.42 -15.89
N LEU A 14 -21.83 11.46 -16.67
CA LEU A 14 -20.56 11.61 -17.38
C LEU A 14 -20.61 12.76 -18.40
N ARG A 15 -21.68 12.85 -19.19
CA ARG A 15 -21.86 13.95 -20.17
C ARG A 15 -21.94 15.31 -19.49
N GLN A 16 -22.62 15.39 -18.34
CA GLN A 16 -22.72 16.63 -17.58
C GLN A 16 -21.34 17.04 -17.06
N ARG A 17 -20.59 16.13 -16.41
CA ARG A 17 -19.24 16.42 -15.90
C ARG A 17 -18.27 16.85 -16.99
N VAL A 18 -18.35 16.25 -18.18
CA VAL A 18 -17.52 16.64 -19.33
C VAL A 18 -17.81 18.06 -19.82
N ARG A 19 -19.07 18.52 -19.72
CA ARG A 19 -19.52 19.83 -20.23
C ARG A 19 -19.33 20.98 -19.24
N THR A 20 -19.57 20.77 -17.95
CA THR A 20 -19.60 21.85 -16.95
C THR A 20 -18.34 21.94 -16.10
N SER A 21 -17.50 20.91 -16.06
CA SER A 21 -16.34 20.87 -15.17
C SER A 21 -15.03 21.18 -15.89
N ARG A 22 -14.09 21.76 -15.15
CA ARG A 22 -12.68 21.92 -15.55
C ARG A 22 -11.91 20.59 -15.53
N TRP A 23 -12.57 19.48 -15.89
CA TRP A 23 -11.99 18.13 -15.88
C TRP A 23 -10.75 17.99 -16.77
N PRO A 24 -10.59 18.68 -17.92
CA PRO A 24 -9.37 18.57 -18.72
C PRO A 24 -8.16 19.15 -17.97
N ILE A 25 -8.36 20.20 -17.17
CA ILE A 25 -7.29 20.80 -16.36
C ILE A 25 -6.86 19.82 -15.27
N VAL A 26 -7.81 19.17 -14.58
CA VAL A 26 -7.49 18.18 -13.55
C VAL A 26 -6.75 16.98 -14.14
N LEU A 27 -7.18 16.49 -15.31
CA LEU A 27 -6.46 15.42 -16.01
C LEU A 27 -5.09 15.84 -16.52
N ALA A 28 -4.94 17.07 -17.01
CA ALA A 28 -3.64 17.59 -17.43
C ALA A 28 -2.69 17.68 -16.24
N VAL A 29 -3.13 18.21 -15.10
CA VAL A 29 -2.35 18.25 -13.85
C VAL A 29 -1.97 16.85 -13.40
N TRP A 30 -2.92 15.92 -13.39
CA TRP A 30 -2.66 14.51 -13.08
C TRP A 30 -1.57 13.92 -13.99
N LEU A 31 -1.71 14.10 -15.31
CA LEU A 31 -0.78 13.55 -16.29
C LEU A 31 0.61 14.17 -16.12
N VAL A 32 0.70 15.49 -15.88
CA VAL A 32 1.97 16.18 -15.62
C VAL A 32 2.63 15.63 -14.35
N VAL A 33 1.86 15.43 -13.27
CA VAL A 33 2.41 14.89 -12.01
C VAL A 33 2.88 13.45 -12.19
N ILE A 34 2.08 12.59 -12.83
CA ILE A 34 2.48 11.19 -13.09
C ILE A 34 3.70 11.14 -14.03
N ALA A 35 3.73 11.96 -15.08
CA ALA A 35 4.88 12.06 -15.97
C ALA A 35 6.13 12.48 -15.20
N LEU A 36 6.04 13.55 -14.39
CA LEU A 36 7.14 14.04 -13.57
C LEU A 36 7.67 12.95 -12.62
N VAL A 37 6.78 12.28 -11.88
CA VAL A 37 7.15 11.17 -11.00
C VAL A 37 7.83 10.05 -11.79
N THR A 38 7.30 9.70 -12.96
CA THR A 38 7.83 8.62 -13.80
C THR A 38 9.23 8.97 -14.34
N PHE A 39 9.44 10.21 -14.80
CA PHE A 39 10.76 10.67 -15.25
C PHE A 39 11.75 10.75 -14.08
N LEU A 40 11.34 11.29 -12.92
CA LEU A 40 12.19 11.33 -11.74
C LEU A 40 12.57 9.91 -11.27
N ALA A 41 11.60 9.00 -11.24
CA ALA A 41 11.84 7.59 -10.91
C ALA A 41 12.80 6.94 -11.90
N TYR A 42 12.65 7.22 -13.20
CA TYR A 42 13.61 6.77 -14.21
C TYR A 42 15.01 7.30 -13.92
N TYR A 43 15.22 8.62 -13.80
CA TYR A 43 16.54 9.18 -13.53
C TYR A 43 17.15 8.71 -12.21
N ALA A 44 16.33 8.53 -11.17
CA ALA A 44 16.79 8.06 -9.87
C ALA A 44 17.18 6.57 -9.86
N THR A 45 16.67 5.77 -10.80
CA THR A 45 16.89 4.32 -10.84
C THR A 45 17.70 3.84 -12.04
N ASN A 46 17.99 4.70 -13.02
CA ASN A 46 18.65 4.37 -14.28
C ASN A 46 20.18 4.17 -14.11
N ASP A 47 20.56 3.21 -13.29
CA ASP A 47 21.93 2.70 -13.20
C ASP A 47 22.04 1.39 -14.04
N PRO A 48 23.02 1.27 -14.96
CA PRO A 48 23.18 0.10 -15.84
C PRO A 48 23.36 -1.24 -15.11
N GLN A 49 23.83 -1.24 -13.86
CA GLN A 49 24.03 -2.47 -13.08
C GLN A 49 22.76 -2.90 -12.33
N LEU A 50 21.81 -1.97 -12.18
CA LEU A 50 20.57 -2.16 -11.45
C LEU A 50 19.44 -2.39 -12.45
N ARG A 51 18.79 -3.56 -12.40
CA ARG A 51 17.53 -3.80 -13.13
C ARG A 51 16.45 -2.83 -12.63
N SER A 52 16.39 -1.65 -13.24
CA SER A 52 15.76 -0.43 -12.74
C SER A 52 14.25 -0.36 -12.93
N GLY A 53 13.70 -1.07 -13.93
CA GLY A 53 12.28 -0.93 -14.25
C GLY A 53 11.32 -1.52 -13.21
N GLN A 54 11.75 -2.48 -12.39
CA GLN A 54 10.95 -2.95 -11.25
C GLN A 54 10.74 -1.86 -10.20
N ALA A 55 11.81 -1.14 -9.85
CA ALA A 55 11.74 -0.03 -8.92
C ALA A 55 10.94 1.15 -9.49
N MET A 56 11.11 1.43 -10.78
CA MET A 56 10.32 2.44 -11.48
C MET A 56 8.81 2.12 -11.43
N TYR A 57 8.41 0.88 -11.72
CA TYR A 57 7.00 0.46 -11.65
C TYR A 57 6.45 0.61 -10.22
N ASP A 58 7.22 0.16 -9.23
CA ASP A 58 6.90 0.23 -7.80
C ASP A 58 6.63 1.66 -7.33
N ILE A 59 7.49 2.61 -7.71
CA ILE A 59 7.31 4.03 -7.40
C ILE A 59 6.08 4.59 -8.11
N VAL A 60 5.94 4.37 -9.42
CA VAL A 60 4.84 4.94 -10.21
C VAL A 60 3.49 4.43 -9.70
N ILE A 61 3.33 3.13 -9.43
CA ILE A 61 2.07 2.57 -8.94
C ILE A 61 1.74 3.08 -7.52
N PHE A 62 2.74 3.31 -6.67
CA PHE A 62 2.56 3.94 -5.35
C PHE A 62 1.97 5.34 -5.47
N PHE A 63 2.52 6.17 -6.35
CA PHE A 63 2.01 7.53 -6.58
C PHE A 63 0.65 7.55 -7.27
N VAL A 64 0.40 6.67 -8.25
CA VAL A 64 -0.93 6.52 -8.88
C VAL A 64 -1.97 6.19 -7.81
N LEU A 65 -1.68 5.23 -6.94
CA LEU A 65 -2.59 4.86 -5.84
C LEU A 65 -2.79 6.03 -4.86
N GLY A 66 -1.72 6.70 -4.43
CA GLY A 66 -1.82 7.80 -3.47
C GLY A 66 -2.57 9.02 -4.00
N LEU A 67 -2.31 9.41 -5.24
CA LEU A 67 -3.05 10.50 -5.88
C LEU A 67 -4.51 10.10 -6.14
N ALA A 68 -4.77 8.85 -6.51
CA ALA A 68 -6.14 8.37 -6.67
C ALA A 68 -6.91 8.38 -5.35
N MET A 69 -6.26 8.02 -4.22
CA MET A 69 -6.83 8.13 -2.87
C MET A 69 -7.12 9.57 -2.45
N LEU A 70 -6.51 10.57 -3.08
CA LEU A 70 -6.80 11.98 -2.84
C LEU A 70 -7.94 12.47 -3.76
N ILE A 71 -7.91 12.10 -5.04
CA ILE A 71 -8.83 12.64 -6.04
C ILE A 71 -10.19 11.93 -6.01
N VAL A 72 -10.22 10.60 -6.01
CA VAL A 72 -11.47 9.82 -6.12
C VAL A 72 -12.49 10.16 -5.02
N PRO A 73 -12.09 10.36 -3.75
CA PRO A 73 -13.02 10.73 -2.68
C PRO A 73 -13.71 12.06 -2.94
N SER A 74 -12.97 13.05 -3.45
CA SER A 74 -13.54 14.36 -3.77
C SER A 74 -14.64 14.28 -4.84
N LEU A 75 -14.47 13.39 -5.82
CA LEU A 75 -15.36 13.25 -6.98
C LEU A 75 -16.63 12.46 -6.65
N THR A 76 -16.59 11.65 -5.60
CA THR A 76 -17.64 10.70 -5.18
C THR A 76 -18.43 11.21 -3.98
N ALA A 77 -17.76 11.84 -3.02
CA ALA A 77 -18.35 12.31 -1.77
C ALA A 77 -19.43 13.39 -1.95
N THR A 78 -19.38 14.16 -3.04
CA THR A 78 -20.37 15.20 -3.33
C THR A 78 -21.39 14.78 -4.38
N SER A 79 -21.34 13.54 -4.86
CA SER A 79 -22.14 13.08 -6.01
C SER A 79 -23.64 13.21 -5.80
N VAL A 80 -24.19 12.84 -4.64
CA VAL A 80 -25.63 12.93 -4.34
C VAL A 80 -25.99 14.29 -3.75
N ASN A 81 -25.09 14.89 -2.96
CA ASN A 81 -25.35 16.21 -2.37
C ASN A 81 -25.32 17.32 -3.42
N GLY A 82 -24.51 17.20 -4.47
CA GLY A 82 -24.52 18.13 -5.61
C GLY A 82 -25.86 18.14 -6.36
N ASP A 83 -26.53 16.99 -6.50
CA ASP A 83 -27.87 16.94 -7.09
C ASP A 83 -28.92 17.59 -6.19
N ARG A 84 -28.75 17.50 -4.87
CA ARG A 84 -29.63 18.16 -3.90
C ARG A 84 -29.49 19.66 -3.97
N GLU A 85 -28.26 20.17 -4.02
CA GLU A 85 -27.97 21.60 -4.09
C GLU A 85 -28.49 22.24 -5.38
N HIS A 86 -28.41 21.53 -6.50
CA HIS A 86 -28.91 22.02 -7.79
C HIS A 86 -30.41 21.73 -8.03
N GLY A 87 -31.13 21.19 -7.04
CA GLY A 87 -32.57 20.88 -7.17
C GLY A 87 -32.91 19.73 -8.14
N VAL A 88 -31.89 19.01 -8.63
CA VAL A 88 -32.03 17.93 -9.63
C VAL A 88 -32.51 16.62 -8.98
N LEU A 89 -32.33 16.44 -7.67
CA LEU A 89 -32.72 15.19 -7.01
C LEU A 89 -34.23 14.94 -7.06
N ALA A 90 -35.05 15.99 -6.86
CA ALA A 90 -36.50 15.87 -6.86
C ALA A 90 -37.04 15.47 -8.24
N THR A 91 -36.46 16.02 -9.32
CA THR A 91 -36.83 15.67 -10.70
C THR A 91 -36.36 14.28 -11.11
N LEU A 92 -35.24 13.79 -10.58
CA LEU A 92 -34.82 12.40 -10.79
C LEU A 92 -35.70 11.40 -10.02
N GLN A 93 -36.19 11.77 -8.83
CA GLN A 93 -37.07 10.92 -8.01
C GLN A 93 -38.52 10.85 -8.52
N THR A 94 -38.95 11.76 -9.40
CA THR A 94 -40.25 11.67 -10.08
C THR A 94 -40.23 10.80 -11.33
N THR A 95 -39.05 10.31 -11.74
CA THR A 95 -38.91 9.36 -12.86
C THR A 95 -39.22 7.93 -12.42
N LEU A 96 -39.44 7.04 -13.40
CA LEU A 96 -39.66 5.59 -13.20
C LEU A 96 -38.39 4.83 -12.73
N LEU A 97 -37.30 5.52 -12.41
CA LEU A 97 -36.03 4.89 -11.99
C LEU A 97 -36.08 4.48 -10.52
N THR A 98 -35.62 3.27 -10.22
CA THR A 98 -35.55 2.84 -8.81
C THR A 98 -34.36 3.51 -8.10
N ALA A 99 -34.48 3.71 -6.78
CA ALA A 99 -33.39 4.26 -5.96
C ALA A 99 -32.05 3.52 -6.11
N TRP A 100 -32.10 2.22 -6.42
CA TRP A 100 -30.91 1.42 -6.72
C TRP A 100 -30.31 1.70 -8.09
N ASP A 101 -31.15 1.97 -9.10
CA ASP A 101 -30.65 2.33 -10.43
C ASP A 101 -29.88 3.67 -10.34
N ILE A 102 -30.36 4.61 -9.51
CA ILE A 102 -29.68 5.87 -9.19
C ILE A 102 -28.35 5.63 -8.46
N ALA A 103 -28.36 4.86 -7.37
CA ALA A 103 -27.15 4.59 -6.58
C ALA A 103 -26.05 3.92 -7.42
N LEU A 104 -26.40 2.87 -8.16
CA LEU A 104 -25.46 2.12 -8.99
C LEU A 104 -25.00 2.92 -10.21
N GLY A 105 -25.89 3.74 -10.81
CA GLY A 105 -25.53 4.64 -11.90
C GLY A 105 -24.48 5.67 -11.48
N LYS A 106 -24.62 6.25 -10.28
CA LYS A 106 -23.64 7.19 -9.71
C LYS A 106 -22.33 6.53 -9.29
N LEU A 107 -22.41 5.32 -8.75
CA LEU A 107 -21.21 4.55 -8.46
C LEU A 107 -20.43 4.26 -9.74
N LEU A 108 -21.12 3.78 -10.78
CA LEU A 108 -20.50 3.41 -12.05
C LEU A 108 -19.91 4.61 -12.77
N SER A 109 -20.58 5.76 -12.79
CA SER A 109 -20.02 6.98 -13.37
C SER A 109 -18.75 7.43 -12.64
N ALA A 110 -18.76 7.43 -11.31
CA ALA A 110 -17.60 7.80 -10.52
C ALA A 110 -16.44 6.81 -10.68
N TRP A 111 -16.75 5.51 -10.75
CA TRP A 111 -15.76 4.48 -11.01
C TRP A 111 -15.16 4.60 -12.42
N VAL A 112 -15.96 4.89 -13.45
CA VAL A 112 -15.46 5.17 -14.82
C VAL A 112 -14.54 6.39 -14.84
N ILE A 113 -14.82 7.43 -14.07
CA ILE A 113 -13.91 8.59 -13.95
C ILE A 113 -12.59 8.16 -13.31
N ALA A 114 -12.63 7.40 -12.21
CA ALA A 114 -11.42 6.85 -11.59
C ALA A 114 -10.62 5.97 -12.56
N LEU A 115 -11.30 5.14 -13.35
CA LEU A 115 -10.69 4.34 -14.42
C LEU A 115 -10.09 5.19 -15.53
N THR A 116 -10.62 6.39 -15.80
CA THR A 116 -10.05 7.33 -16.78
C THR A 116 -8.71 7.86 -16.30
N PHE A 117 -8.60 8.24 -15.02
CA PHE A 117 -7.31 8.63 -14.41
C PHE A 117 -6.32 7.46 -14.39
N LEU A 118 -6.78 6.24 -14.11
CA LEU A 118 -5.93 5.05 -14.21
C LEU A 118 -5.48 4.80 -15.66
N ALA A 119 -6.39 4.89 -16.62
CA ALA A 119 -6.12 4.68 -18.04
C ALA A 119 -5.09 5.69 -18.58
N THR A 120 -5.16 6.96 -18.19
CA THR A 120 -4.16 7.96 -18.57
C THR A 120 -2.79 7.71 -17.92
N SER A 121 -2.73 6.91 -16.85
CA SER A 121 -1.49 6.50 -16.18
C SER A 121 -0.86 5.23 -16.78
N LEU A 122 -1.66 4.42 -17.51
CA LEU A 122 -1.20 3.19 -18.14
C LEU A 122 0.01 3.37 -19.07
N PRO A 123 0.15 4.40 -19.93
CA PRO A 123 1.35 4.54 -20.75
C PRO A 123 2.64 4.65 -19.92
N PHE A 124 2.58 5.31 -18.76
CA PHE A 124 3.72 5.44 -17.85
C PHE A 124 4.03 4.12 -17.12
N LEU A 125 2.99 3.42 -16.67
CA LEU A 125 3.13 2.08 -16.08
C LEU A 125 3.64 1.04 -17.09
N ALA A 126 3.18 1.12 -18.34
CA ALA A 126 3.63 0.28 -19.43
C ALA A 126 5.10 0.55 -19.76
N TRP A 127 5.51 1.82 -19.82
CA TRP A 127 6.91 2.17 -20.00
C TRP A 127 7.79 1.60 -18.88
N ALA A 128 7.38 1.75 -17.60
CA ALA A 128 8.08 1.16 -16.47
C ALA A 128 8.16 -0.38 -16.55
N TRP A 129 7.08 -1.03 -17.01
CA TRP A 129 7.05 -2.47 -17.25
C TRP A 129 8.05 -2.92 -18.31
N PHE A 130 8.08 -2.26 -19.47
CA PHE A 130 9.00 -2.59 -20.56
C PHE A 130 10.46 -2.54 -20.12
N GLN A 131 10.80 -1.59 -19.24
CA GLN A 131 12.14 -1.47 -18.66
C GLN A 131 12.43 -2.55 -17.59
N GLY A 132 11.40 -3.10 -16.94
CA GLY A 132 11.52 -3.89 -15.72
C GLY A 132 11.62 -5.41 -15.90
N GLY A 133 11.31 -5.93 -17.09
CA GLY A 133 11.35 -7.38 -17.36
C GLY A 133 10.42 -8.21 -16.45
N ILE A 134 9.37 -7.60 -15.90
CA ILE A 134 8.44 -8.21 -14.95
C ILE A 134 7.47 -9.17 -15.65
N SER A 135 7.08 -10.24 -14.96
CA SER A 135 5.97 -11.11 -15.38
C SER A 135 4.66 -10.34 -15.58
N ALA A 136 4.14 -10.35 -16.82
CA ALA A 136 2.92 -9.64 -17.20
C ALA A 136 1.71 -10.00 -16.31
N GLY A 137 1.62 -11.26 -15.87
CA GLY A 137 0.53 -11.73 -15.00
C GLY A 137 0.43 -10.99 -13.67
N ARG A 138 1.55 -10.66 -13.02
CA ARG A 138 1.55 -9.93 -11.74
C ARG A 138 1.16 -8.46 -11.91
N ILE A 139 1.54 -7.86 -13.03
CA ILE A 139 1.12 -6.48 -13.37
C ILE A 139 -0.38 -6.43 -13.58
N VAL A 140 -0.92 -7.33 -14.40
CA VAL A 140 -2.37 -7.43 -14.63
C VAL A 140 -3.11 -7.65 -13.31
N LEU A 141 -2.62 -8.55 -12.44
CA LEU A 141 -3.19 -8.75 -11.11
C LEU A 141 -3.20 -7.46 -10.29
N SER A 142 -2.07 -6.75 -10.22
CA SER A 142 -1.96 -5.50 -9.45
C SER A 142 -2.91 -4.40 -9.99
N LEU A 143 -3.07 -4.31 -11.31
CA LEU A 143 -4.00 -3.39 -11.95
C LEU A 143 -5.46 -3.75 -11.65
N VAL A 144 -5.81 -5.04 -11.71
CA VAL A 144 -7.16 -5.51 -11.35
C VAL A 144 -7.46 -5.22 -9.88
N VAL A 145 -6.51 -5.49 -8.98
CA VAL A 145 -6.64 -5.18 -7.55
C VAL A 145 -6.82 -3.67 -7.34
N LEU A 146 -6.02 -2.83 -8.01
CA LEU A 146 -6.17 -1.38 -7.96
C LEU A 146 -7.55 -0.91 -8.46
N VAL A 147 -8.03 -1.45 -9.58
CA VAL A 147 -9.37 -1.15 -10.14
C VAL A 147 -10.48 -1.45 -9.12
N LEU A 148 -10.38 -2.59 -8.44
CA LEU A 148 -11.35 -3.01 -7.43
C LEU A 148 -11.27 -2.14 -6.15
N VAL A 149 -10.06 -1.80 -5.70
CA VAL A 149 -9.84 -0.88 -4.58
C VAL A 149 -10.45 0.49 -4.89
N LEU A 150 -10.27 1.04 -6.10
CA LEU A 150 -10.88 2.30 -6.51
C LEU A 150 -12.42 2.22 -6.50
N GLY A 151 -12.99 1.07 -6.90
CA GLY A 151 -14.42 0.82 -6.80
C GLY A 151 -14.94 0.86 -5.36
N ALA A 152 -14.23 0.25 -4.42
CA ALA A 152 -14.56 0.30 -2.99
C ALA A 152 -14.47 1.73 -2.43
N VAL A 153 -13.45 2.50 -2.81
CA VAL A 153 -13.30 3.91 -2.43
C VAL A 153 -14.46 4.76 -2.94
N CYS A 154 -14.87 4.57 -4.19
CA CYS A 154 -16.05 5.23 -4.74
C CYS A 154 -17.32 4.92 -3.94
N ALA A 155 -17.47 3.67 -3.48
CA ALA A 155 -18.61 3.26 -2.68
C ALA A 155 -18.66 3.95 -1.30
N PHE A 156 -17.51 4.10 -0.62
CA PHE A 156 -17.43 4.87 0.63
C PHE A 156 -17.86 6.32 0.43
N GLY A 157 -17.37 6.99 -0.63
CA GLY A 157 -17.77 8.36 -0.95
C GLY A 157 -19.27 8.49 -1.24
N LEU A 158 -19.83 7.55 -2.01
CA LEU A 158 -21.27 7.51 -2.28
C LEU A 158 -22.10 7.34 -0.99
N MET A 159 -21.67 6.47 -0.08
CA MET A 159 -22.34 6.25 1.21
C MET A 159 -22.43 7.55 2.01
N PHE A 160 -21.31 8.23 2.25
CA PHE A 160 -21.34 9.50 3.00
C PHE A 160 -22.11 10.59 2.27
N SER A 161 -22.09 10.59 0.93
CA SER A 161 -22.87 11.53 0.12
C SER A 161 -24.37 11.36 0.30
N THR A 162 -24.85 10.14 0.63
CA THR A 162 -26.28 9.92 0.92
C THR A 162 -26.65 10.18 2.37
N LEU A 163 -25.72 9.90 3.31
CA LEU A 163 -25.94 10.01 4.76
C LEU A 163 -25.95 11.46 5.25
N THR A 164 -25.17 12.32 4.62
CA THR A 164 -25.05 13.73 5.02
C THR A 164 -25.91 14.62 4.12
N ALA A 165 -26.40 15.73 4.67
CA ALA A 165 -27.15 16.73 3.90
C ALA A 165 -26.24 17.79 3.25
N ARG A 166 -25.08 18.08 3.86
CA ARG A 166 -24.12 19.10 3.40
C ARG A 166 -22.96 18.44 2.65
N PRO A 167 -22.59 18.89 1.44
CA PRO A 167 -21.50 18.29 0.68
C PRO A 167 -20.15 18.36 1.40
N VAL A 168 -19.87 19.46 2.10
CA VAL A 168 -18.62 19.63 2.86
C VAL A 168 -18.49 18.56 3.95
N ALA A 169 -19.57 18.28 4.69
CA ALA A 169 -19.58 17.24 5.72
C ALA A 169 -19.35 15.85 5.12
N SER A 170 -19.95 15.58 3.95
CA SER A 170 -19.71 14.33 3.21
C SER A 170 -18.24 14.15 2.83
N ALA A 171 -17.64 15.21 2.26
CA ALA A 171 -16.25 15.18 1.83
C ALA A 171 -15.32 14.90 3.01
N VAL A 172 -15.52 15.60 4.13
CA VAL A 172 -14.73 15.39 5.36
C VAL A 172 -14.85 13.95 5.86
N LEU A 173 -16.07 13.40 5.99
CA LEU A 173 -16.25 12.02 6.46
C LEU A 173 -15.62 10.98 5.53
N THR A 174 -15.69 11.21 4.22
CA THR A 174 -15.06 10.33 3.24
C THR A 174 -13.54 10.35 3.38
N TYR A 175 -12.94 11.53 3.48
CA TYR A 175 -11.50 11.65 3.72
C TYR A 175 -11.06 11.11 5.06
N LEU A 176 -11.84 11.31 6.14
CA LEU A 176 -11.54 10.72 7.45
C LEU A 176 -11.59 9.20 7.40
N THR A 177 -12.54 8.61 6.67
CA THR A 177 -12.64 7.15 6.54
C THR A 177 -11.46 6.59 5.77
N ILE A 178 -11.08 7.22 4.66
CA ILE A 178 -9.95 6.77 3.84
C ILE A 178 -8.63 7.03 4.58
N GLY A 179 -8.50 8.17 5.23
CA GLY A 179 -7.36 8.49 6.11
C GLY A 179 -7.24 7.51 7.27
N ALA A 180 -8.36 7.08 7.87
CA ALA A 180 -8.35 6.04 8.90
C ALA A 180 -7.93 4.67 8.33
N LEU A 181 -8.37 4.31 7.12
CA LEU A 181 -7.94 3.08 6.46
C LEU A 181 -6.45 3.09 6.07
N VAL A 182 -5.91 4.24 5.66
CA VAL A 182 -4.50 4.37 5.23
C VAL A 182 -3.57 4.61 6.41
N PHE A 183 -3.81 5.65 7.20
CA PHE A 183 -2.96 6.03 8.32
C PHE A 183 -3.39 5.37 9.62
N GLY A 184 -4.69 5.32 9.91
CA GLY A 184 -5.20 4.78 11.17
C GLY A 184 -4.87 3.29 11.38
N THR A 185 -4.94 2.48 10.33
CA THR A 185 -4.53 1.05 10.38
C THR A 185 -3.05 0.89 10.65
N THR A 186 -2.20 1.70 9.99
CA THR A 186 -0.74 1.66 10.14
C THR A 186 -0.31 2.16 11.53
N ILE A 187 -0.90 3.26 12.00
CA ILE A 187 -0.67 3.81 13.35
C ILE A 187 -1.17 2.82 14.40
N GLY A 188 -2.37 2.28 14.23
CA GLY A 188 -2.95 1.29 15.13
C GLY A 188 -2.08 0.03 15.25
N PHE A 189 -1.57 -0.47 14.13
CA PHE A 189 -0.60 -1.57 14.11
C PHE A 189 0.67 -1.20 14.88
N GLY A 190 1.31 -0.06 14.55
CA GLY A 190 2.55 0.39 15.19
C GLY A 190 2.42 0.56 16.71
N LEU A 191 1.31 1.14 17.18
CA LEU A 191 1.03 1.26 18.61
C LEU A 191 0.75 -0.10 19.26
N SER A 192 0.09 -1.01 18.54
CA SER A 192 -0.22 -2.35 19.04
C SER A 192 1.02 -3.25 19.18
N VAL A 193 2.09 -3.00 18.42
CA VAL A 193 3.37 -3.75 18.54
C VAL A 193 3.90 -3.70 19.97
N PHE A 194 3.82 -2.54 20.63
CA PHE A 194 4.26 -2.39 22.02
C PHE A 194 3.43 -3.22 23.00
N LEU A 195 2.15 -3.46 22.71
CA LEU A 195 1.26 -4.26 23.55
C LEU A 195 1.48 -5.78 23.38
N VAL A 196 2.06 -6.21 22.26
CA VAL A 196 2.33 -7.63 21.96
C VAL A 196 3.82 -7.98 22.07
N THR A 197 4.63 -7.08 22.62
CA THR A 197 6.05 -7.35 22.87
C THR A 197 6.24 -7.88 24.28
N GLN A 198 6.81 -9.08 24.42
CA GLN A 198 7.05 -9.75 25.71
C GLN A 198 8.52 -10.17 25.84
N GLN A 199 9.02 -10.25 27.07
CA GLN A 199 10.34 -10.80 27.35
C GLN A 199 10.25 -12.32 27.37
N GLU A 200 10.91 -12.98 26.43
CA GLU A 200 10.92 -14.43 26.31
C GLU A 200 12.35 -14.95 26.16
N SER A 201 12.59 -16.15 26.68
CA SER A 201 13.83 -16.89 26.38
C SER A 201 13.73 -17.46 24.97
N GLN A 202 14.42 -16.85 24.02
CA GLN A 202 14.55 -17.40 22.67
C GLN A 202 15.88 -18.11 22.47
N GLN A 203 15.85 -19.12 21.60
CA GLN A 203 17.06 -19.78 21.13
C GLN A 203 17.73 -18.88 20.09
N VAL A 204 18.96 -18.49 20.35
CA VAL A 204 19.78 -17.68 19.46
C VAL A 204 20.89 -18.57 18.92
N TYR A 205 21.09 -18.52 17.61
CA TYR A 205 22.29 -19.01 16.96
C TYR A 205 23.23 -17.83 16.76
N GLY A 206 24.25 -17.73 17.61
CA GLY A 206 25.04 -16.51 17.73
C GLY A 206 26.38 -16.73 18.41
N LEU A 207 27.10 -15.65 18.69
CA LEU A 207 28.23 -15.69 19.61
C LEU A 207 27.73 -15.67 21.06
N PRO A 208 28.24 -16.56 21.92
CA PRO A 208 28.04 -16.48 23.37
C PRO A 208 28.46 -15.11 23.93
N ASP A 209 27.79 -14.65 25.00
CA ASP A 209 28.08 -13.35 25.63
C ASP A 209 29.54 -13.22 26.11
N ASN A 210 30.15 -14.34 26.51
CA ASN A 210 31.54 -14.40 26.99
C ASN A 210 32.59 -14.56 25.88
N TRP A 211 32.19 -14.61 24.60
CA TRP A 211 33.13 -14.89 23.51
C TRP A 211 34.26 -13.86 23.42
N TYR A 212 33.94 -12.57 23.55
CA TYR A 212 34.94 -11.49 23.50
C TYR A 212 35.86 -11.47 24.71
N GLU A 213 35.43 -11.99 25.86
CA GLU A 213 36.29 -12.13 27.05
C GLU A 213 37.30 -13.28 26.87
N LEU A 214 36.87 -14.36 26.23
CA LEU A 214 37.71 -15.53 25.92
C LEU A 214 38.72 -15.25 24.80
N HIS A 215 38.41 -14.35 23.87
CA HIS A 215 39.21 -14.08 22.67
C HIS A 215 39.84 -12.67 22.68
N GLN A 216 40.22 -12.16 23.86
CA GLN A 216 40.93 -10.89 23.93
C GLN A 216 42.30 -10.98 23.25
N PRO A 217 42.68 -9.98 22.42
CA PRO A 217 44.02 -9.95 21.85
C PRO A 217 45.06 -9.84 22.98
N PRO A 218 46.22 -10.49 22.86
CA PRO A 218 47.31 -10.34 23.82
C PRO A 218 47.63 -8.86 24.04
N THR A 219 47.72 -8.43 25.29
CA THR A 219 48.11 -7.07 25.64
C THR A 219 49.53 -6.82 25.14
N PRO A 220 49.77 -5.81 24.28
CA PRO A 220 51.11 -5.51 23.81
C PRO A 220 51.99 -5.13 24.99
N THR A 221 53.19 -5.70 25.04
CA THR A 221 54.17 -5.42 26.09
C THR A 221 54.55 -3.93 26.04
N PRO A 222 54.56 -3.20 27.17
CA PRO A 222 54.88 -1.77 27.18
C PRO A 222 56.22 -1.51 26.48
N GLY A 223 56.20 -0.67 25.43
CA GLY A 223 57.38 -0.32 24.65
C GLY A 223 57.56 -1.09 23.32
N THR A 224 56.63 -1.98 22.95
CA THR A 224 56.69 -2.70 21.66
C THR A 224 55.70 -2.11 20.66
N GLU A 225 56.19 -1.44 19.62
CA GLU A 225 55.35 -0.97 18.51
C GLU A 225 55.08 -2.14 17.55
N LEU A 226 53.81 -2.53 17.40
CA LEU A 226 53.39 -3.53 16.41
C LEU A 226 53.50 -2.93 15.01
N THR A 227 54.11 -3.66 14.08
CA THR A 227 54.12 -3.26 12.66
C THR A 227 52.69 -3.29 12.08
N PRO A 228 52.37 -2.49 11.03
CA PRO A 228 51.05 -2.50 10.40
C PRO A 228 50.57 -3.89 9.96
N GLN A 229 51.48 -4.73 9.45
CA GLN A 229 51.16 -6.10 9.04
C GLN A 229 50.81 -7.00 10.24
N GLN A 230 51.50 -6.85 11.37
CA GLN A 230 51.19 -7.60 12.60
C GLN A 230 49.86 -7.13 13.20
N GLN A 231 49.53 -5.84 13.09
CA GLN A 231 48.22 -5.32 13.51
C GLN A 231 47.09 -5.91 12.66
N ASP A 232 47.27 -6.01 11.34
CA ASP A 232 46.26 -6.57 10.45
C ASP A 232 46.07 -8.08 10.64
N GLN A 233 47.15 -8.84 10.87
CA GLN A 233 47.06 -10.25 11.23
C GLN A 233 46.36 -10.46 12.58
N LEU A 234 46.64 -9.60 13.57
CA LEU A 234 45.99 -9.66 14.86
C LEU A 234 44.48 -9.34 14.75
N LYS A 235 44.11 -8.34 13.96
CA LYS A 235 42.70 -8.03 13.68
C LYS A 235 41.99 -9.22 13.05
N LEU A 236 42.56 -9.82 12.01
CA LEU A 236 41.96 -10.96 11.32
C LEU A 236 41.81 -12.19 12.22
N ALA A 237 42.76 -12.41 13.14
CA ALA A 237 42.70 -13.50 14.11
C ALA A 237 41.70 -13.25 15.26
N THR A 238 41.33 -11.99 15.51
CA THR A 238 40.38 -11.59 16.57
C THR A 238 38.96 -11.40 16.02
N GLU A 239 38.78 -11.51 14.70
CA GLU A 239 37.47 -11.41 14.08
C GLU A 239 36.69 -12.73 14.23
N PRO A 240 35.49 -12.69 14.83
CA PRO A 240 34.67 -13.88 15.03
C PRO A 240 34.11 -14.43 13.71
N THR A 241 34.27 -15.73 13.51
CA THR A 241 33.83 -16.44 12.30
C THR A 241 32.48 -17.13 12.51
N THR A 242 31.89 -17.70 11.44
CA THR A 242 30.67 -18.52 11.58
C THR A 242 30.88 -19.80 12.38
N ALA A 243 32.12 -20.30 12.48
CA ALA A 243 32.44 -21.51 13.22
C ALA A 243 32.34 -21.31 14.75
N ASP A 244 32.47 -20.07 15.20
CA ASP A 244 32.37 -19.67 16.60
C ASP A 244 30.92 -19.57 17.11
N CYS A 245 29.96 -19.72 16.19
CA CYS A 245 28.54 -19.58 16.48
C CYS A 245 27.97 -20.85 17.11
N THR A 246 27.28 -20.69 18.23
CA THR A 246 26.64 -21.79 18.96
C THR A 246 25.18 -21.44 19.28
N HIS A 247 24.38 -22.47 19.56
CA HIS A 247 23.01 -22.27 20.02
C HIS A 247 22.99 -22.06 21.53
N PHE A 248 22.44 -20.93 21.98
CA PHE A 248 22.21 -20.64 23.39
C PHE A 248 20.87 -19.93 23.57
N THR A 249 20.38 -19.84 24.81
CA THR A 249 19.14 -19.13 25.12
C THR A 249 19.43 -17.74 25.66
N ARG A 250 18.80 -16.71 25.09
CA ARG A 250 18.91 -15.31 25.56
C ARG A 250 17.51 -14.75 25.80
N GLN A 251 17.36 -13.99 26.89
CA GLN A 251 16.16 -13.20 27.14
C GLN A 251 16.15 -12.01 26.18
N GLN A 252 15.16 -11.95 25.30
CA GLN A 252 15.02 -10.87 24.33
C GLN A 252 13.56 -10.37 24.28
N PRO A 253 13.35 -9.07 23.96
CA PRO A 253 12.03 -8.57 23.64
C PRO A 253 11.55 -9.17 22.31
N VAL A 254 10.52 -10.00 22.36
CA VAL A 254 9.91 -10.66 21.21
C VAL A 254 8.58 -10.02 20.90
N SER A 255 8.39 -9.54 19.67
CA SER A 255 7.15 -8.91 19.22
C SER A 255 6.28 -9.90 18.43
N HIS A 256 5.14 -10.28 19.02
CA HIS A 256 4.17 -11.20 18.41
C HIS A 256 3.25 -10.53 17.39
N THR A 257 3.84 -10.06 16.29
CA THR A 257 3.13 -9.35 15.21
C THR A 257 2.09 -10.21 14.49
N GLU A 258 2.22 -11.54 14.54
CA GLU A 258 1.26 -12.51 14.01
C GLU A 258 -0.10 -12.47 14.72
N ARG A 259 -0.20 -11.79 15.87
CA ARG A 259 -1.47 -11.58 16.59
C ARG A 259 -2.22 -10.33 16.12
N ILE A 260 -1.52 -9.37 15.51
CA ILE A 260 -2.06 -8.04 15.16
C ILE A 260 -1.99 -7.70 13.67
N TRP A 261 -1.40 -8.57 12.84
CA TRP A 261 -1.24 -8.32 11.39
C TRP A 261 -2.56 -8.06 10.67
N TRP A 262 -3.70 -8.55 11.17
CA TRP A 262 -5.03 -8.40 10.54
C TRP A 262 -5.45 -6.93 10.31
N MET A 263 -4.85 -5.99 11.03
CA MET A 263 -5.09 -4.56 10.85
C MET A 263 -4.48 -4.03 9.54
N LEU A 264 -3.35 -4.58 9.10
CA LEU A 264 -2.60 -4.09 7.94
C LEU A 264 -3.34 -4.33 6.61
N PRO A 265 -3.94 -5.50 6.32
CA PRO A 265 -4.69 -5.73 5.10
C PRO A 265 -5.92 -4.83 4.91
N LEU A 266 -6.40 -4.17 5.97
CA LEU A 266 -7.48 -3.17 5.85
C LEU A 266 -7.01 -1.93 5.06
N ASN A 267 -5.69 -1.71 4.97
CA ASN A 267 -5.09 -0.59 4.28
C ASN A 267 -5.06 -0.82 2.74
N PRO A 268 -5.66 0.06 1.93
CA PRO A 268 -5.63 -0.03 0.48
C PRO A 268 -4.21 -0.08 -0.13
N PHE A 269 -3.23 0.60 0.48
CA PHE A 269 -1.84 0.52 0.05
C PHE A 269 -1.24 -0.86 0.26
N VAL A 270 -1.56 -1.51 1.38
CA VAL A 270 -1.09 -2.88 1.66
C VAL A 270 -1.68 -3.87 0.64
N VAL A 271 -2.97 -3.72 0.31
CA VAL A 271 -3.65 -4.58 -0.65
C VAL A 271 -3.04 -4.48 -2.05
N VAL A 272 -2.82 -3.26 -2.54
CA VAL A 272 -2.24 -3.05 -3.88
C VAL A 272 -0.76 -3.40 -3.89
N ALA A 273 0.00 -3.01 -2.87
CA ALA A 273 1.43 -3.30 -2.76
C ALA A 273 1.72 -4.80 -2.72
N ASP A 274 0.90 -5.56 -2.00
CA ASP A 274 1.10 -7.01 -1.88
C ASP A 274 0.62 -7.80 -3.12
N ALA A 275 -0.27 -7.22 -3.93
CA ALA A 275 -0.61 -7.71 -5.26
C ALA A 275 0.40 -7.26 -6.33
N ALA A 276 1.19 -6.22 -6.07
CA ALA A 276 2.18 -5.68 -7.00
C ALA A 276 3.33 -6.67 -7.23
N PRO A 277 3.93 -6.66 -8.43
CA PRO A 277 5.09 -7.49 -8.72
C PRO A 277 6.28 -7.12 -7.84
N SER A 278 6.57 -7.97 -6.86
CA SER A 278 7.78 -7.93 -6.06
C SER A 278 8.50 -9.27 -6.16
N GLU A 279 9.70 -9.28 -6.74
CA GLU A 279 10.52 -10.47 -6.91
C GLU A 279 11.81 -10.34 -6.10
N PRO A 280 12.32 -11.42 -5.48
CA PRO A 280 13.62 -11.39 -4.82
C PRO A 280 14.71 -10.88 -5.77
N ARG A 281 15.60 -10.01 -5.27
CA ARG A 281 16.71 -9.47 -6.05
C ARG A 281 17.87 -10.45 -6.11
N SER A 282 18.70 -10.31 -7.13
CA SER A 282 19.94 -11.09 -7.27
C SER A 282 20.94 -10.72 -6.19
N ALA A 283 21.70 -11.71 -5.70
CA ALA A 283 22.69 -11.55 -4.63
C ALA A 283 23.87 -10.61 -4.98
N ALA A 284 24.03 -10.25 -6.26
CA ALA A 284 25.06 -9.31 -6.69
C ALA A 284 24.81 -7.88 -6.17
N ASP A 285 23.54 -7.50 -5.92
CA ASP A 285 23.23 -6.20 -5.32
C ASP A 285 21.83 -6.20 -4.66
N PRO A 286 21.72 -6.62 -3.38
CA PRO A 286 20.44 -6.70 -2.68
C PRO A 286 19.86 -5.31 -2.31
N TYR A 287 20.71 -4.29 -2.18
CA TYR A 287 20.33 -2.93 -1.74
C TYR A 287 20.15 -1.93 -2.89
N ALA A 288 20.68 -2.26 -4.06
CA ALA A 288 20.66 -1.49 -5.29
C ALA A 288 19.46 -0.54 -5.48
N ALA A 289 18.23 -1.05 -5.47
CA ALA A 289 17.14 -0.30 -6.10
C ALA A 289 16.48 0.83 -5.28
N GLY A 290 17.15 1.40 -4.27
CA GLY A 290 16.70 2.61 -3.59
C GLY A 290 15.25 2.56 -3.05
N PHE A 291 14.51 3.66 -3.20
CA PHE A 291 13.13 3.82 -2.71
C PHE A 291 12.16 2.91 -3.49
N THR A 292 11.74 1.79 -2.89
CA THR A 292 10.76 0.83 -3.46
C THR A 292 9.58 0.59 -2.50
N PRO A 293 8.72 1.59 -2.31
CA PRO A 293 7.68 1.57 -1.27
C PRO A 293 6.73 0.37 -1.36
N MET A 294 6.27 -0.05 -2.54
CA MET A 294 5.30 -1.16 -2.63
C MET A 294 5.94 -2.48 -2.19
N ARG A 295 7.17 -2.75 -2.62
CA ARG A 295 7.95 -3.91 -2.19
C ARG A 295 8.16 -3.92 -0.68
N TRP A 296 8.53 -2.79 -0.08
CA TRP A 296 8.71 -2.68 1.37
C TRP A 296 7.40 -2.91 2.14
N ILE A 297 6.28 -2.37 1.64
CA ILE A 297 4.96 -2.59 2.23
C ILE A 297 4.55 -4.07 2.13
N SER A 298 4.73 -4.71 0.95
CA SER A 298 4.41 -6.12 0.73
C SER A 298 5.26 -7.04 1.61
N ALA A 299 6.57 -6.83 1.66
CA ALA A 299 7.45 -7.62 2.50
C ALA A 299 7.15 -7.37 3.99
N GLY A 300 6.91 -6.13 4.39
CA GLY A 300 6.56 -5.75 5.77
C GLY A 300 5.30 -6.43 6.28
N VAL A 301 4.20 -6.46 5.49
CA VAL A 301 2.97 -7.15 5.91
C VAL A 301 3.16 -8.67 5.99
N ARG A 302 3.97 -9.25 5.09
CA ARG A 302 4.26 -10.69 5.11
C ARG A 302 5.14 -11.08 6.29
N LEU A 303 6.10 -10.24 6.67
CA LEU A 303 6.89 -10.39 7.90
C LEU A 303 6.02 -10.27 9.14
N ALA A 304 5.16 -9.24 9.20
CA ALA A 304 4.22 -9.07 10.31
C ALA A 304 3.28 -10.27 10.48
N ARG A 305 2.87 -10.91 9.38
CA ARG A 305 2.06 -12.13 9.43
C ARG A 305 2.84 -13.36 9.89
N LYS A 306 4.14 -13.45 9.54
CA LYS A 306 5.01 -14.58 9.92
C LYS A 306 5.23 -14.62 11.44
N GLY A 307 5.37 -13.46 12.08
CA GLY A 307 5.73 -13.38 13.49
C GLY A 307 7.23 -13.61 13.73
N PRO A 308 7.64 -13.76 15.00
CA PRO A 308 9.03 -14.01 15.37
C PRO A 308 9.50 -15.41 14.92
N ASP A 309 10.78 -15.52 14.58
CA ASP A 309 11.40 -16.81 14.29
C ASP A 309 11.61 -17.63 15.58
N SER A 310 11.58 -18.96 15.47
CA SER A 310 11.82 -19.85 16.60
C SER A 310 13.28 -19.87 17.04
N VAL A 311 14.19 -19.58 16.11
CA VAL A 311 15.63 -19.42 16.36
C VAL A 311 16.07 -18.12 15.69
N VAL A 312 16.69 -17.23 16.46
CA VAL A 312 17.27 -15.98 15.94
C VAL A 312 18.67 -16.28 15.42
N ASP A 313 18.89 -16.09 14.12
CA ASP A 313 20.21 -16.25 13.50
C ASP A 313 20.97 -14.92 13.46
N GLU A 314 21.89 -14.74 14.41
CA GLU A 314 22.80 -13.59 14.49
C GLU A 314 24.11 -13.83 13.71
N CYS A 315 24.30 -15.03 13.14
CA CYS A 315 25.51 -15.43 12.44
C CYS A 315 25.39 -15.45 10.92
N GLN A 316 24.17 -15.29 10.37
CA GLN A 316 23.90 -15.26 8.93
C GLN A 316 24.77 -14.26 8.12
N PHE A 317 25.25 -13.17 8.74
CA PHE A 317 26.07 -12.14 8.08
C PHE A 317 27.57 -12.30 8.34
N ARG A 318 28.00 -13.32 9.08
CA ARG A 318 29.43 -13.57 9.34
C ARG A 318 30.04 -14.36 8.20
N VAL A 319 31.31 -14.06 7.92
CA VAL A 319 32.07 -14.73 6.87
C VAL A 319 32.45 -16.13 7.36
N ALA A 320 32.06 -17.16 6.63
CA ALA A 320 32.62 -18.50 6.83
C ALA A 320 34.09 -18.46 6.39
N THR A 321 34.99 -19.11 7.13
CA THR A 321 36.41 -19.14 6.81
C THR A 321 36.64 -19.49 5.33
N GLY A 322 37.13 -18.52 4.55
CA GLY A 322 37.44 -18.69 3.12
C GLY A 322 36.27 -18.52 2.12
N ALA A 323 35.06 -18.12 2.54
CA ALA A 323 33.94 -17.90 1.63
C ALA A 323 33.27 -16.53 1.82
N VAL A 324 33.38 -15.66 0.81
CA VAL A 324 32.52 -14.47 0.69
C VAL A 324 31.12 -14.97 0.30
N SER A 325 30.23 -15.13 1.28
CA SER A 325 28.82 -15.37 0.97
C SER A 325 28.26 -14.12 0.30
N ALA A 326 27.80 -14.25 -0.94
CA ALA A 326 27.12 -13.16 -1.62
C ALA A 326 25.88 -12.78 -0.79
N PRO A 327 25.67 -11.50 -0.45
CA PRO A 327 24.59 -11.09 0.42
C PRO A 327 23.25 -11.44 -0.23
N ALA A 328 22.49 -12.33 0.42
CA ALA A 328 21.14 -12.67 -0.01
C ALA A 328 20.21 -11.47 0.23
N ASP A 329 19.22 -11.30 -0.64
CA ASP A 329 18.20 -10.27 -0.48
C ASP A 329 17.45 -10.47 0.85
N PRO A 330 17.50 -9.50 1.78
CA PRO A 330 16.94 -9.65 3.13
C PRO A 330 15.41 -9.81 3.12
N LEU A 331 14.73 -9.38 2.05
CA LEU A 331 13.28 -9.50 1.91
C LEU A 331 12.87 -10.79 1.18
N SER A 332 13.83 -11.60 0.70
CA SER A 332 13.55 -12.77 -0.14
C SER A 332 12.66 -13.81 0.55
N THR A 333 12.88 -14.07 1.84
CA THR A 333 12.06 -14.99 2.64
C THR A 333 10.62 -14.47 2.76
N ALA A 334 10.45 -13.18 3.04
CA ALA A 334 9.13 -12.55 3.14
C ALA A 334 8.37 -12.57 1.81
N LEU A 335 9.05 -12.27 0.71
CA LEU A 335 8.46 -12.24 -0.63
C LEU A 335 8.09 -13.63 -1.18
N LYS A 336 8.64 -14.70 -0.61
CA LYS A 336 8.24 -16.09 -0.91
C LYS A 336 7.03 -16.54 -0.08
N SER A 337 6.73 -15.88 1.03
CA SER A 337 5.57 -16.20 1.87
C SER A 337 4.24 -15.94 1.13
N PRO A 338 3.16 -16.65 1.51
CA PRO A 338 1.85 -16.47 0.89
C PRO A 338 1.35 -15.02 0.93
N PRO A 339 0.71 -14.54 -0.15
CA PRO A 339 0.19 -13.18 -0.20
C PRO A 339 -0.92 -12.97 0.84
N VAL A 340 -1.08 -11.71 1.23
CA VAL A 340 -2.04 -11.19 2.20
C VAL A 340 -3.13 -10.34 1.53
N TRP A 341 -2.88 -9.81 0.33
CA TRP A 341 -3.83 -8.99 -0.41
C TRP A 341 -5.24 -9.59 -0.57
N PRO A 342 -5.47 -10.92 -0.71
CA PRO A 342 -6.82 -11.45 -0.89
C PRO A 342 -7.74 -11.15 0.30
N TYR A 343 -7.21 -11.20 1.53
CA TYR A 343 -7.97 -10.91 2.75
C TYR A 343 -8.38 -9.43 2.80
N GLY A 344 -7.42 -8.54 2.50
CA GLY A 344 -7.67 -7.11 2.50
C GLY A 344 -8.61 -6.67 1.38
N LEU A 345 -8.44 -7.22 0.17
CA LEU A 345 -9.36 -6.97 -0.94
C LEU A 345 -10.77 -7.47 -0.61
N GLY A 346 -10.89 -8.67 -0.04
CA GLY A 346 -12.17 -9.21 0.41
C GLY A 346 -12.86 -8.28 1.40
N PHE A 347 -12.14 -7.78 2.40
CA PHE A 347 -12.66 -6.79 3.34
C PHE A 347 -13.12 -5.50 2.65
N LEU A 348 -12.27 -4.89 1.80
CA LEU A 348 -12.59 -3.63 1.12
C LEU A 348 -13.81 -3.78 0.20
N LEU A 349 -13.94 -4.90 -0.50
CA LEU A 349 -15.10 -5.18 -1.35
C LEU A 349 -16.37 -5.40 -0.52
N LEU A 350 -16.29 -6.16 0.58
CA LEU A 350 -17.44 -6.35 1.48
C LEU A 350 -17.90 -5.02 2.10
N ALA A 351 -16.96 -4.21 2.57
CA ALA A 351 -17.23 -2.88 3.10
C ALA A 351 -17.83 -1.96 2.02
N GLY A 352 -17.27 -1.99 0.80
CA GLY A 352 -17.80 -1.26 -0.35
C GLY A 352 -19.22 -1.68 -0.73
N VAL A 353 -19.52 -2.98 -0.77
CA VAL A 353 -20.89 -3.49 -0.99
C VAL A 353 -21.82 -3.01 0.12
N GLY A 354 -21.38 -3.07 1.38
CA GLY A 354 -22.12 -2.51 2.53
C GLY A 354 -22.43 -1.02 2.36
N SER A 355 -21.45 -0.24 1.92
CA SER A 355 -21.59 1.19 1.63
C SER A 355 -22.61 1.48 0.52
N VAL A 356 -22.59 0.70 -0.57
CA VAL A 356 -23.62 0.80 -1.63
C VAL A 356 -24.99 0.43 -1.09
N VAL A 357 -25.09 -0.57 -0.22
CA VAL A 357 -26.36 -0.99 0.38
C VAL A 357 -26.96 0.11 1.24
N VAL A 358 -26.14 0.76 2.06
CA VAL A 358 -26.56 1.92 2.86
C VAL A 358 -27.02 3.06 1.96
N ALA A 359 -26.27 3.37 0.90
CA ALA A 359 -26.62 4.42 -0.05
C ALA A 359 -27.97 4.16 -0.73
N GLY A 360 -28.20 2.95 -1.23
CA GLY A 360 -29.46 2.57 -1.86
C GLY A 360 -30.66 2.62 -0.90
N ARG A 361 -30.48 2.21 0.36
CA ARG A 361 -31.53 2.31 1.40
C ARG A 361 -31.88 3.76 1.74
N ARG A 362 -30.89 4.65 1.82
CA ARG A 362 -31.11 6.08 2.12
C ARG A 362 -31.76 6.85 0.97
N LEU A 363 -31.58 6.42 -0.27
CA LEU A 363 -32.27 7.00 -1.42
C LEU A 363 -33.74 6.54 -1.54
N ARG A 364 -34.13 5.42 -0.92
CA ARG A 364 -35.52 4.91 -0.91
C ARG A 364 -36.46 5.67 0.01
N THR A 365 -35.94 6.28 1.09
CA THR A 365 -36.82 6.96 2.05
C THR A 365 -37.43 8.21 1.41
N PRO A 366 -38.77 8.28 1.23
CA PRO A 366 -39.41 9.44 0.65
C PRO A 366 -39.10 10.67 1.51
N VAL A 367 -38.75 11.78 0.87
CA VAL A 367 -38.47 13.06 1.52
C VAL A 367 -39.77 13.61 2.12
N ARG A 368 -40.21 13.04 3.24
CA ARG A 368 -41.44 13.47 3.95
C ARG A 368 -41.18 14.67 4.87
N ARG A 369 -39.92 14.93 5.20
CA ARG A 369 -39.45 16.10 5.94
C ARG A 369 -38.18 16.63 5.28
N LEU A 370 -38.28 17.82 4.71
CA LEU A 370 -37.15 18.60 4.26
C LEU A 370 -36.34 19.03 5.50
N PRO A 371 -35.01 18.86 5.52
CA PRO A 371 -34.17 19.45 6.57
C PRO A 371 -34.34 20.97 6.57
N ASN A 372 -34.44 21.57 7.76
CA ASN A 372 -34.55 23.02 7.91
C ASN A 372 -33.45 23.72 7.09
N GLY A 373 -33.85 24.61 6.18
CA GLY A 373 -32.95 25.38 5.30
C GLY A 373 -32.92 24.96 3.83
N THR A 374 -33.71 23.97 3.40
CA THR A 374 -33.87 23.65 1.96
C THR A 374 -34.99 24.49 1.35
N ARG A 375 -34.64 25.43 0.46
CA ARG A 375 -35.62 26.17 -0.36
C ARG A 375 -35.87 25.36 -1.64
N ILE A 376 -37.14 25.08 -1.91
CA ILE A 376 -37.58 24.58 -3.21
C ILE A 376 -38.06 25.80 -4.00
N ALA A 377 -37.60 25.93 -5.25
CA ALA A 377 -38.07 26.94 -6.18
C ALA A 377 -39.45 26.60 -6.72
#